data_AF-A0A7K4MUU0-F1
#
_entry.id   AF-A0A7K4MUU0-F1
#
_cell.length_a   1.000
_cell.length_b   1.000
_cell.length_c   1.000
_cell.angle_alpha   90.00
_cell.angle_beta   90.00
_cell.angle_gamma   90.00
#
_symmetry.space_group_name_H-M   'P 1'
#
loop_
_entity.id
_entity.type
_entity.pdbx_description
1 polymer ?
#
loop_
_entity_poly.entity_id
_entity_poly.type
_entity_poly.pdbx_seq_one_letter_code
_entity_poly.pdbx_strand_id
1 'polypeptide(L)'
;MASMMFNDDKNVNPFYVEAKEYLGFSGKSISKGIKDIEYIPTYEIQKPEDRHIQALKIIVDSGGRISKKEMAKIAVEKKLIIVNAENESQATFASLDKGIISALENQWGFVKVNKIGRTRWIEITDEGKHASEFLI
;
A
#
# COMPACT_ATOMS: atom_id res chain seq x y z
N MET A 1 19.97 8.12 12.25
CA MET A 1 19.51 6.83 11.67
C MET A 1 17.99 6.92 11.52
N ALA A 2 17.37 6.13 10.64
CA ALA A 2 15.92 6.07 10.51
C ALA A 2 15.50 4.59 10.52
N SER A 3 14.39 4.28 11.19
CA SER A 3 13.85 2.93 11.24
C SER A 3 12.49 2.91 10.54
N MET A 4 12.38 2.11 9.50
CA MET A 4 11.11 1.84 8.83
C MET A 4 10.54 0.54 9.38
N MET A 5 9.32 0.59 9.90
CA MET A 5 8.62 -0.57 10.44
C MET A 5 7.21 -0.64 9.85
N PHE A 6 6.71 -1.86 9.64
CA PHE A 6 5.27 -2.07 9.44
C PHE A 6 4.59 -1.75 10.76
N ASN A 7 3.93 -0.60 10.85
CA ASN A 7 3.40 -0.10 12.12
C ASN A 7 1.96 -0.58 12.31
N ASP A 8 1.76 -1.90 12.34
CA ASP A 8 0.44 -2.47 12.65
C ASP A 8 0.02 -2.12 14.10
N ASP A 9 0.99 -1.82 14.99
CA ASP A 9 0.78 -1.42 16.38
C ASP A 9 1.43 -0.06 16.71
N LYS A 10 0.61 0.95 17.04
CA LYS A 10 1.00 2.35 17.33
C LYS A 10 1.99 2.56 18.50
N ASN A 11 2.52 1.51 19.13
CA ASN A 11 3.25 1.60 20.39
C ASN A 11 4.74 1.21 20.31
N VAL A 12 5.28 0.96 19.12
CA VAL A 12 6.70 0.65 18.93
C VAL A 12 7.48 1.92 18.62
N ASN A 13 8.43 2.28 19.49
CA ASN A 13 9.27 3.47 19.36
C ASN A 13 10.75 3.05 19.34
N PRO A 14 11.42 3.09 18.18
CA PRO A 14 12.82 2.73 18.08
C PRO A 14 13.68 3.79 18.77
N PHE A 15 14.68 3.33 19.51
CA PHE A 15 15.64 4.19 20.20
C PHE A 15 17.05 3.60 20.10
N TYR A 16 18.03 4.49 20.17
CA TYR A 16 19.44 4.14 20.29
C TYR A 16 19.94 4.57 21.67
N VAL A 17 20.75 3.74 22.32
CA VAL A 17 21.26 4.02 23.67
C VAL A 17 22.78 4.17 23.63
N GLU A 18 23.28 5.29 24.14
CA GLU A 18 24.70 5.45 24.40
C GLU A 18 25.01 4.91 25.81
N ALA A 19 25.96 3.98 25.91
CA ALA A 19 26.40 3.49 27.22
C ALA A 19 27.19 4.54 27.98
N LYS A 20 27.07 4.55 29.31
CA LYS A 20 27.80 5.48 30.18
C LYS A 20 29.28 5.12 30.29
N GLU A 21 29.59 3.83 30.31
CA GLU A 21 30.93 3.33 30.49
C GLU A 21 31.20 2.19 29.50
N TYR A 22 32.41 2.16 28.95
CA TYR A 22 32.93 1.07 28.14
C TYR A 22 34.16 0.49 28.83
N LEU A 23 33.99 -0.66 29.47
CA LEU A 23 35.05 -1.44 30.09
C LEU A 23 35.87 -2.12 28.98
N GLY A 24 37.20 -2.00 29.01
CA GLY A 24 38.09 -2.68 28.06
C GLY A 24 37.92 -4.21 28.03
N PHE A 25 38.62 -4.88 27.11
CA PHE A 25 38.46 -6.31 26.82
C PHE A 25 38.69 -7.19 28.07
N SER A 26 37.60 -7.61 28.72
CA SER A 26 37.63 -8.32 30.01
C SER A 26 36.83 -9.63 30.00
N GLY A 27 36.42 -10.11 28.83
CA GLY A 27 35.61 -11.34 28.70
C GLY A 27 34.18 -11.24 29.24
N LYS A 28 33.74 -10.04 29.65
CA LYS A 28 32.37 -9.71 30.10
C LYS A 28 31.79 -8.56 29.26
N SER A 29 30.50 -8.26 29.44
CA SER A 29 29.83 -7.09 28.83
C SER A 29 30.68 -5.83 28.99
N ILE A 30 31.07 -5.26 27.85
CA ILE A 30 31.96 -4.10 27.73
C ILE A 30 31.19 -2.83 28.10
N SER A 31 29.94 -2.67 27.66
CA SER A 31 29.13 -1.50 27.99
C SER A 31 28.40 -1.64 29.34
N LYS A 32 28.35 -0.54 30.11
CA LYS A 32 27.56 -0.41 31.34
C LYS A 32 26.89 0.95 31.46
N GLY A 33 25.69 0.93 32.04
CA GLY A 33 24.89 2.12 32.31
C GLY A 33 24.34 2.79 31.06
N ILE A 34 23.44 3.75 31.26
CA ILE A 34 22.84 4.56 30.20
C ILE A 34 23.34 5.98 30.38
N LYS A 35 23.95 6.55 29.33
CA LYS A 35 24.35 7.96 29.29
C LYS A 35 23.24 8.81 28.69
N ASP A 36 22.76 8.38 27.53
CA ASP A 36 21.76 9.10 26.76
C ASP A 36 20.90 8.13 25.93
N ILE A 37 19.67 8.55 25.62
CA ILE A 37 18.72 7.82 24.79
C ILE A 37 18.29 8.73 23.65
N GLU A 38 18.66 8.36 22.43
CA GLU A 38 18.23 9.07 21.23
C GLU A 38 17.05 8.32 20.60
N TYR A 39 15.89 8.99 20.53
CA TYR A 39 14.72 8.45 19.85
C TYR A 39 14.88 8.59 18.35
N ILE A 40 14.69 7.48 17.63
CA ILE A 40 14.80 7.44 16.18
C ILE A 40 13.42 7.80 15.61
N PRO A 41 13.33 8.68 14.59
CA PRO A 41 12.07 8.92 13.92
C PRO A 41 11.49 7.62 13.34
N THR A 42 10.24 7.33 13.71
CA THR A 42 9.50 6.19 13.18
C THR A 42 8.85 6.58 11.86
N TYR A 43 9.19 5.86 10.79
CA TYR A 43 8.49 5.95 9.52
C TYR A 43 7.69 4.67 9.30
N GLU A 44 6.40 4.82 8.99
CA GLU A 44 5.50 3.71 8.77
C GLU A 44 5.60 3.20 7.32
N ILE A 45 5.84 1.90 7.17
CA ILE A 45 5.67 1.25 5.87
C ILE A 45 4.18 0.99 5.67
N GLN A 46 3.56 1.77 4.80
CA GLN A 46 2.15 1.59 4.47
C GLN A 46 1.97 0.50 3.40
N LYS A 47 0.92 -0.30 3.55
CA LYS A 47 0.46 -1.26 2.54
C LYS A 47 -0.95 -0.92 2.06
N PRO A 48 -1.29 -1.20 0.79
CA PRO A 48 -2.67 -1.09 0.33
C PRO A 48 -3.60 -2.03 1.09
N GLU A 49 -4.88 -1.67 1.18
CA GLU A 49 -5.89 -2.57 1.74
C GLU A 49 -6.11 -3.77 0.81
N ASP A 50 -6.56 -4.91 1.36
CA ASP A 50 -6.75 -6.15 0.60
C ASP A 50 -7.64 -5.97 -0.64
N ARG A 51 -8.66 -5.10 -0.56
CA ARG A 51 -9.53 -4.79 -1.71
C ARG A 51 -8.77 -4.13 -2.87
N HIS A 52 -7.75 -3.31 -2.57
CA HIS A 52 -6.90 -2.66 -3.58
C HIS A 52 -5.93 -3.66 -4.18
N ILE A 53 -5.38 -4.57 -3.37
CA ILE A 53 -4.52 -5.67 -3.84
C ILE A 53 -5.30 -6.61 -4.77
N GLN A 54 -6.53 -7.00 -4.39
CA GLN A 54 -7.39 -7.81 -5.25
C GLN A 54 -7.77 -7.09 -6.56
N ALA A 55 -7.99 -5.78 -6.51
CA ALA A 55 -8.23 -4.99 -7.71
C ALA A 55 -6.99 -4.92 -8.61
N LEU A 56 -5.80 -4.75 -8.04
CA LEU A 56 -4.53 -4.79 -8.78
C LEU A 56 -4.35 -6.16 -9.45
N LYS A 57 -4.65 -7.26 -8.73
CA LYS A 57 -4.60 -8.62 -9.26
C LYS A 57 -5.48 -8.81 -10.49
N ILE A 58 -6.70 -8.29 -10.49
CA ILE A 58 -7.60 -8.36 -11.66
C ILE A 58 -6.96 -7.68 -12.89
N ILE A 59 -6.29 -6.55 -12.69
CA ILE A 59 -5.65 -5.80 -13.78
C ILE A 59 -4.43 -6.55 -14.32
N VAL A 60 -3.64 -7.17 -13.44
CA VAL A 60 -2.49 -8.01 -13.84
C VAL A 60 -2.97 -9.24 -14.61
N ASP A 61 -3.97 -9.95 -14.06
CA ASP A 61 -4.56 -11.15 -14.68
C ASP A 61 -5.16 -10.86 -16.06
N SER A 62 -5.62 -9.63 -16.31
CA SER A 62 -6.14 -9.19 -17.60
C SER A 62 -5.05 -8.78 -18.61
N GLY A 63 -3.77 -9.06 -18.32
CA GLY A 63 -2.63 -8.68 -19.16
C GLY A 63 -2.12 -7.26 -18.93
N GLY A 64 -2.36 -6.69 -17.75
CA GLY A 64 -1.87 -5.36 -17.36
C GLY A 64 -2.72 -4.18 -17.83
N ARG A 65 -3.83 -4.45 -18.53
CA ARG A 65 -4.74 -3.41 -19.01
C ARG A 65 -6.18 -3.91 -19.08
N ILE A 66 -7.11 -3.13 -18.54
CA ILE A 66 -8.54 -3.47 -18.51
C ILE A 66 -9.42 -2.27 -18.82
N SER A 67 -10.58 -2.50 -19.43
CA SER A 67 -11.56 -1.44 -19.63
C SER A 67 -12.28 -1.14 -18.31
N LYS A 68 -12.61 0.13 -18.07
CA LYS A 68 -13.31 0.53 -16.83
C LYS A 68 -14.66 -0.15 -16.66
N LYS A 69 -15.33 -0.45 -17.78
CA LYS A 69 -16.62 -1.17 -17.81
C LYS A 69 -16.47 -2.62 -17.35
N GLU A 70 -15.40 -3.28 -17.77
CA GLU A 70 -15.12 -4.66 -17.42
C GLU A 70 -14.64 -4.78 -15.96
N MET A 71 -13.76 -3.87 -15.55
CA MET A 71 -13.34 -3.77 -14.14
C MET A 71 -14.55 -3.58 -13.20
N ALA A 72 -15.52 -2.73 -13.57
CA ALA A 72 -16.73 -2.53 -12.79
C ALA A 72 -17.55 -3.82 -12.63
N LYS A 73 -17.68 -4.63 -13.68
CA LYS A 73 -18.40 -5.92 -13.62
C LYS A 73 -17.72 -6.89 -12.67
N ILE A 74 -16.41 -7.10 -12.85
CA ILE A 74 -15.64 -8.03 -12.02
C ILE A 74 -15.62 -7.56 -10.56
N ALA A 75 -15.57 -6.25 -10.31
CA ALA A 75 -15.61 -5.70 -8.96
C ALA A 75 -16.95 -5.96 -8.24
N VAL A 76 -18.07 -5.94 -8.97
CA VAL A 76 -19.39 -6.32 -8.42
C VAL A 76 -19.46 -7.83 -8.19
N GLU A 77 -19.02 -8.64 -9.14
CA GLU A 77 -19.02 -10.11 -9.04
C GLU A 77 -18.18 -10.60 -7.85
N LYS A 78 -16.99 -10.02 -7.65
CA LYS A 78 -16.11 -10.33 -6.51
C LYS A 78 -16.50 -9.60 -5.22
N LYS A 79 -17.61 -8.85 -5.21
CA LYS A 79 -18.11 -8.06 -4.06
C LYS A 79 -17.07 -7.08 -3.48
N LEU A 80 -16.19 -6.54 -4.33
CA LEU A 80 -15.22 -5.50 -3.96
C LEU A 80 -15.90 -4.14 -3.75
N ILE A 81 -17.07 -3.94 -4.38
CA ILE A 81 -17.93 -2.79 -4.21
C ILE A 81 -19.36 -3.25 -3.94
N ILE A 82 -20.04 -2.56 -3.02
CA ILE A 82 -21.46 -2.78 -2.72
C ILE A 82 -22.22 -1.57 -3.27
N VAL A 83 -23.22 -1.82 -4.10
CA VAL A 83 -24.03 -0.77 -4.74
C VAL A 83 -25.49 -1.01 -4.39
N ASN A 84 -26.04 -0.16 -3.51
CA ASN A 84 -27.45 -0.16 -3.13
C ASN A 84 -28.10 1.13 -3.64
N ALA A 85 -28.30 1.27 -4.95
CA ALA A 85 -28.87 2.48 -5.54
C ALA A 85 -29.82 2.14 -6.70
N GLU A 86 -30.90 2.92 -6.84
CA GLU A 86 -31.89 2.76 -7.92
C GLU A 86 -31.27 2.87 -9.33
N ASN A 87 -30.19 3.64 -9.48
CA ASN A 87 -29.39 3.73 -10.71
C ASN A 87 -28.07 2.94 -10.57
N GLU A 88 -28.18 1.62 -10.63
CA GLU A 88 -27.08 0.68 -10.41
C GLU A 88 -25.84 1.00 -11.26
N SER A 89 -26.01 1.32 -12.55
CA SER A 89 -24.88 1.51 -13.47
C SER A 89 -23.99 2.70 -13.10
N GLN A 90 -24.58 3.88 -12.84
CA GLN A 90 -23.82 5.09 -12.52
C GLN A 90 -23.22 5.02 -11.12
N ALA A 91 -23.96 4.48 -10.15
CA ALA A 91 -23.48 4.28 -8.80
C ALA A 91 -22.29 3.31 -8.75
N THR A 92 -22.32 2.23 -9.55
CA THR A 92 -21.21 1.26 -9.64
C THR A 92 -19.91 1.92 -10.09
N PHE A 93 -19.94 2.74 -11.14
CA PHE A 93 -18.74 3.43 -11.63
C PHE A 93 -18.20 4.44 -10.62
N ALA A 94 -19.08 5.19 -9.96
CA ALA A 94 -18.66 6.15 -8.94
C ALA A 94 -18.02 5.46 -7.73
N SER A 95 -18.59 4.33 -7.29
CA SER A 95 -18.04 3.51 -6.21
C SER A 95 -16.70 2.90 -6.57
N LEU A 96 -16.54 2.38 -7.79
CA LEU A 96 -15.26 1.87 -8.29
C LEU A 96 -14.19 2.96 -8.31
N ASP A 97 -14.55 4.14 -8.83
CA ASP A 97 -13.62 5.27 -8.94
C ASP A 97 -13.13 5.74 -7.57
N LYS A 98 -14.06 6.06 -6.67
CA LYS A 98 -13.72 6.58 -5.35
C LYS A 98 -13.10 5.53 -4.44
N GLY A 99 -13.58 4.28 -4.51
CA GLY A 99 -13.19 3.24 -3.58
C GLY A 99 -11.90 2.51 -3.94
N ILE A 100 -11.59 2.40 -5.24
CA ILE A 100 -10.50 1.54 -5.72
C ILE A 100 -9.55 2.31 -6.63
N ILE A 101 -10.03 2.83 -7.76
CA ILE A 101 -9.16 3.41 -8.80
C ILE A 101 -8.41 4.63 -8.27
N SER A 102 -9.10 5.52 -7.56
CA SER A 102 -8.47 6.74 -7.01
C SER A 102 -7.34 6.43 -6.02
N ALA A 103 -7.46 5.37 -5.22
CA ALA A 103 -6.40 4.96 -4.31
C ALA A 103 -5.21 4.37 -5.08
N LEU A 104 -5.48 3.44 -6.01
CA LEU A 104 -4.45 2.82 -6.83
C LEU A 104 -3.70 3.82 -7.72
N GLU A 105 -4.37 4.86 -8.21
CA GLU A 105 -3.79 5.89 -9.07
C GLU A 105 -3.09 7.00 -8.28
N ASN A 106 -3.77 7.61 -7.30
CA ASN A 106 -3.26 8.83 -6.65
C ASN A 106 -2.42 8.56 -5.40
N GLN A 107 -2.75 7.54 -4.61
CA GLN A 107 -2.03 7.23 -3.37
C GLN A 107 -0.85 6.30 -3.65
N TRP A 108 -1.05 5.28 -4.48
CA TRP A 108 -0.05 4.23 -4.72
C TRP A 108 0.70 4.36 -6.05
N GLY A 109 0.12 5.03 -7.05
CA GLY A 109 0.76 5.16 -8.37
C GLY A 109 0.80 3.87 -9.20
N PHE A 110 0.11 2.80 -8.79
CA PHE A 110 0.17 1.47 -9.42
C PHE A 110 -0.54 1.40 -10.76
N VAL A 111 -1.50 2.29 -11.01
CA VAL A 111 -2.31 2.29 -12.24
C VAL A 111 -2.48 3.69 -12.77
N LYS A 112 -2.77 3.78 -14.07
CA LYS A 112 -3.08 5.02 -14.76
C LYS A 112 -4.35 4.88 -15.57
N VAL A 113 -5.22 5.88 -15.51
CA VAL A 113 -6.45 5.90 -16.29
C VAL A 113 -6.27 6.72 -17.57
N ASN A 114 -6.32 6.04 -18.71
CA ASN A 114 -6.19 6.67 -20.03
C ASN A 114 -7.53 6.64 -20.77
N LYS A 115 -7.93 7.77 -21.34
CA LYS A 115 -9.12 7.84 -22.24
C LYS A 115 -8.69 7.58 -23.68
N ILE A 116 -9.19 6.51 -24.28
CA ILE A 116 -8.95 6.18 -25.69
C ILE A 116 -10.30 6.14 -26.40
N GLY A 117 -10.56 7.17 -27.20
CA GLY A 117 -11.86 7.39 -27.84
C GLY A 117 -12.97 7.66 -26.83
N ARG A 118 -14.04 6.84 -26.88
CA ARG A 118 -15.16 6.90 -25.93
C ARG A 118 -14.93 6.09 -24.66
N THR A 119 -13.93 5.20 -24.66
CA THR A 119 -13.70 4.24 -23.58
C THR A 119 -12.56 4.72 -22.66
N ARG A 120 -12.72 4.50 -21.36
CA ARG A 120 -11.65 4.69 -20.37
C ARG A 120 -11.00 3.34 -20.07
N TRP A 121 -9.69 3.31 -20.13
CA TRP A 121 -8.84 2.17 -19.86
C TRP A 121 -8.03 2.41 -18.59
N ILE A 122 -7.85 1.34 -17.81
CA ILE A 122 -6.99 1.30 -16.64
C ILE A 122 -5.78 0.45 -17.03
N GLU A 123 -4.60 1.01 -16.88
CA GLU A 123 -3.34 0.40 -17.30
C GLU A 123 -2.38 0.38 -16.12
N ILE A 124 -1.69 -0.74 -15.92
CA ILE A 124 -0.71 -0.87 -14.84
C ILE A 124 0.55 -0.05 -15.17
N THR A 125 1.08 0.65 -14.18
CA THR A 125 2.37 1.35 -14.29
C THR A 125 3.52 0.39 -14.00
N ASP A 126 4.75 0.81 -14.24
CA ASP A 126 5.92 -0.01 -13.88
C ASP A 126 6.04 -0.17 -12.35
N GLU A 127 5.70 0.87 -11.58
CA GLU A 127 5.57 0.76 -10.11
C GLU A 127 4.52 -0.27 -9.71
N GLY A 128 3.36 -0.30 -10.38
CA GLY A 128 2.33 -1.30 -10.16
C GLY A 128 2.77 -2.72 -10.49
N LYS A 129 3.58 -2.91 -11.54
CA LYS A 129 4.16 -4.23 -11.87
C LYS A 129 5.10 -4.71 -10.78
N HIS A 130 6.04 -3.87 -10.36
CA HIS A 130 6.94 -4.22 -9.26
C HIS A 130 6.17 -4.50 -7.98
N ALA A 131 5.20 -3.65 -7.62
CA ALA A 131 4.35 -3.87 -6.45
C ALA A 131 3.56 -5.19 -6.56
N SER A 132 3.08 -5.55 -7.76
CA SER A 132 2.34 -6.79 -7.96
C SER A 132 3.17 -8.06 -7.72
N GLU A 133 4.48 -8.03 -7.96
CA GLU A 133 5.38 -9.16 -7.69
C GLU A 133 5.53 -9.45 -6.19
N PHE A 134 5.38 -8.43 -5.34
CA PHE A 134 5.52 -8.57 -3.89
C PHE A 134 4.19 -8.74 -3.15
N LEU A 135 3.10 -8.20 -3.71
CA LEU A 135 1.80 -8.11 -3.02
C LEU A 135 0.80 -9.23 -3.39
N ILE A 136 1.02 -9.98 -4.48
CA ILE A 136 0.06 -10.96 -5.04
C ILE A 136 0.65 -12.37 -5.04
#